data_AF-A0A353R8P2-F1
#
_entry.id   AF-A0A353R8P2-F1
#
_cell.length_a   1.000
_cell.length_b   1.000
_cell.length_c   1.000
_cell.angle_alpha   90.00
_cell.angle_beta   90.00
_cell.angle_gamma   90.00
#
_symmetry.space_group_name_H-M   'P 1'
#
loop_
_entity.id
_entity.type
_entity.pdbx_description
1 polymer ?
#
loop_
_entity_poly.entity_id
_entity_poly.type
_entity_poly.pdbx_seq_one_letter_code
_entity_poly.pdbx_strand_id
1 'polypeptide(L)'
;YRLNGSSLNVPFTKDITPQDVASNPEYTINIRPAKVGSVLFSEIYYCWVAPYYFRDQTYTIYNNGQDVFYLDGLCFAQLHPNIATTNLPSWPEEDGRENYVYGLVVWQFPGSGKQYPLKPGEAVVVAQEAINHTVN
;
A
#
# COMPACT_ATOMS: atom_id res chain seq x y z
N TYR A 1 -9.19 -5.75 -4.94
CA TYR A 1 -8.97 -7.06 -4.32
C TYR A 1 -8.16 -7.93 -5.27
N ARG A 2 -7.19 -8.71 -4.78
CA ARG A 2 -6.59 -9.79 -5.57
C ARG A 2 -7.36 -11.07 -5.29
N LEU A 3 -7.81 -11.74 -6.33
CA LEU A 3 -8.54 -13.00 -6.25
C LEU A 3 -7.59 -14.13 -6.64
N ASN A 4 -7.48 -15.15 -5.79
CA ASN A 4 -6.74 -16.35 -6.13
C ASN A 4 -7.54 -17.58 -5.71
N GLY A 5 -7.57 -18.59 -6.58
CA GLY A 5 -8.23 -19.86 -6.34
C GLY A 5 -7.67 -20.91 -7.28
N SER A 6 -7.61 -22.15 -6.82
CA SER A 6 -7.15 -23.29 -7.61
C SER A 6 -7.94 -24.52 -7.22
N SER A 7 -8.23 -25.40 -8.19
CA SER A 7 -8.72 -26.74 -7.93
C SER A 7 -7.73 -27.74 -8.51
N LEU A 8 -7.26 -28.67 -7.68
CA LEU A 8 -6.18 -29.61 -8.04
C LEU A 8 -6.78 -30.96 -8.43
N ASN A 9 -6.20 -31.60 -9.45
CA ASN A 9 -6.54 -32.95 -9.89
C ASN A 9 -8.02 -33.12 -10.28
N VAL A 10 -8.60 -32.10 -10.91
CA VAL A 10 -9.97 -32.18 -11.44
C VAL A 10 -9.94 -32.91 -12.78
N PRO A 11 -10.61 -34.07 -12.91
CA PRO A 11 -10.71 -34.75 -14.20
C PRO A 11 -11.61 -33.92 -15.12
N PHE A 12 -11.02 -33.38 -16.19
CA PHE A 12 -11.72 -32.59 -17.21
C PHE A 12 -12.40 -33.47 -18.27
N THR A 13 -11.98 -34.74 -18.37
CA THR A 13 -12.58 -35.77 -19.21
C THR A 13 -12.88 -36.98 -18.34
N LYS A 14 -14.11 -37.48 -18.42
CA LYS A 14 -14.54 -38.73 -17.82
C LYS A 14 -15.22 -39.55 -18.91
N ASP A 15 -14.94 -40.85 -18.98
CA ASP A 15 -15.77 -41.74 -19.79
C ASP A 15 -17.17 -41.76 -19.15
N ILE A 16 -18.15 -41.17 -19.85
CA ILE A 16 -19.52 -41.03 -19.37
C ILE A 16 -20.41 -42.12 -19.97
N THR A 17 -21.26 -42.71 -19.14
CA THR A 17 -22.32 -43.61 -19.61
C THR A 17 -23.53 -42.79 -20.09
N PRO A 18 -24.46 -43.35 -20.89
CA PRO A 18 -25.68 -42.65 -21.31
C PRO A 18 -26.53 -42.12 -20.13
N GLN A 19 -26.44 -42.73 -18.94
CA GLN A 19 -27.06 -42.25 -17.70
C GLN A 19 -26.34 -41.03 -17.08
N ASP A 20 -25.03 -40.89 -17.31
CA ASP A 20 -24.23 -39.76 -16.82
C ASP A 20 -24.37 -38.50 -17.68
N VAL A 21 -24.87 -38.62 -18.92
CA VAL A 21 -25.19 -37.47 -19.80
C VAL A 21 -26.26 -36.55 -19.15
N ALA A 22 -27.09 -37.09 -18.25
CA ALA A 22 -28.09 -36.34 -17.50
C ALA A 22 -27.53 -35.62 -16.26
N SER A 23 -26.34 -36.00 -15.77
CA SER A 23 -25.69 -35.38 -14.61
C SER A 23 -24.62 -34.40 -15.09
N ASN A 24 -24.97 -33.12 -15.23
CA ASN A 24 -24.02 -32.05 -15.52
C ASN A 24 -23.04 -31.89 -14.34
N PRO A 25 -21.77 -32.33 -14.43
CA PRO A 25 -20.89 -32.30 -13.27
C PRO A 25 -20.49 -30.85 -12.96
N GLU A 26 -20.87 -30.37 -11.78
CA GLU A 26 -20.49 -29.03 -11.31
C GLU A 26 -19.12 -29.06 -10.62
N TYR A 27 -18.23 -28.15 -11.03
CA TYR A 27 -16.92 -27.99 -10.41
C TYR A 27 -16.88 -26.66 -9.66
N THR A 28 -16.51 -26.73 -8.38
CA THR A 28 -16.36 -25.54 -7.54
C THR A 28 -14.90 -25.15 -7.42
N ILE A 29 -14.58 -23.89 -7.75
CA ILE A 29 -13.29 -23.27 -7.45
C ILE A 29 -13.52 -22.30 -6.30
N ASN A 30 -12.90 -22.58 -5.16
CA ASN A 30 -12.94 -21.68 -4.02
C ASN A 30 -12.01 -20.50 -4.27
N ILE A 31 -12.59 -19.31 -4.47
CA ILE A 31 -11.86 -18.07 -4.67
C ILE A 31 -11.66 -17.38 -3.32
N ARG A 32 -10.41 -17.06 -2.98
CA ARG A 32 -10.08 -16.29 -1.79
C ARG A 32 -9.76 -14.83 -2.19
N PRO A 33 -10.53 -13.84 -1.69
CA PRO A 33 -10.22 -12.45 -1.90
C PRO A 33 -9.19 -11.93 -0.87
N ALA A 34 -8.18 -11.22 -1.35
CA ALA A 34 -7.29 -10.40 -0.53
C ALA A 34 -7.57 -8.92 -0.79
N LYS A 35 -7.81 -8.13 0.26
CA LYS A 35 -7.92 -6.67 0.15
C LYS A 35 -6.52 -6.12 -0.13
N VAL A 36 -6.36 -5.51 -1.30
CA VAL A 36 -5.09 -4.92 -1.75
C VAL A 36 -5.33 -3.43 -1.88
N GLY A 37 -4.63 -2.64 -1.06
CA GLY A 37 -4.59 -1.18 -1.21
C GLY A 37 -3.82 -0.81 -2.48
N SER A 38 -4.18 0.30 -3.12
CA SER A 38 -3.51 0.77 -4.34
C SER A 38 -2.04 1.09 -4.05
N VAL A 39 -1.79 1.94 -3.06
CA VAL A 39 -0.46 2.35 -2.61
C VAL A 39 -0.31 2.17 -1.11
N LEU A 40 0.90 1.83 -0.67
CA LEU A 40 1.26 1.60 0.73
C LEU A 40 2.72 1.97 0.99
N PHE A 41 3.10 2.09 2.26
CA PHE A 41 4.52 2.10 2.64
C PHE A 41 5.06 0.68 2.65
N SER A 42 6.09 0.40 1.84
CA SER A 42 6.81 -0.88 1.86
C SER A 42 8.00 -0.87 2.82
N GLU A 43 8.63 0.29 3.01
CA GLU A 43 9.76 0.47 3.91
C GLU A 43 9.77 1.89 4.48
N ILE A 44 10.13 2.01 5.76
CA ILE A 44 10.39 3.28 6.42
C ILE A 44 11.68 3.13 7.23
N TYR A 45 12.65 3.99 6.95
CA TYR A 45 13.87 4.13 7.72
C TYR A 45 13.92 5.54 8.32
N TYR A 46 13.97 5.63 9.66
CA TYR A 46 13.87 6.91 10.37
C TYR A 46 14.78 7.02 11.60
N CYS A 47 15.45 5.93 12.01
CA CYS A 47 16.10 5.83 13.32
C CYS A 47 17.52 6.39 13.42
N TRP A 48 18.00 7.12 12.40
CA TRP A 48 19.34 7.70 12.37
C TRP A 48 20.48 6.65 12.43
N VAL A 49 21.72 7.08 12.24
CA VAL A 49 22.94 6.27 12.43
C VAL A 49 23.85 6.94 13.45
N ALA A 50 24.52 6.12 14.27
CA ALA A 50 25.54 6.59 15.22
C ALA A 50 26.75 7.21 14.47
N PRO A 51 27.44 8.23 15.02
CA PRO A 51 27.21 8.81 16.34
C PRO A 51 26.00 9.74 16.38
N TYR A 52 25.70 10.53 15.34
CA TYR A 52 24.54 11.44 15.26
C TYR A 52 24.26 11.88 13.80
N TYR A 53 24.02 10.92 12.90
CA TYR A 53 23.66 11.23 11.51
C TYR A 53 22.18 10.94 11.25
N PHE A 54 21.43 11.98 10.90
CA PHE A 54 19.97 11.95 10.92
C PHE A 54 19.36 12.37 9.57
N ARG A 55 20.17 12.48 8.51
CA ARG A 55 19.75 13.04 7.22
C ARG A 55 19.37 11.97 6.19
N ASP A 56 19.55 10.71 6.55
CA ASP A 56 19.37 9.52 5.73
C ASP A 56 17.97 8.90 5.82
N GLN A 57 17.00 9.58 6.41
CA GLN A 57 15.64 9.05 6.51
C GLN A 57 15.03 8.82 5.12
N THR A 58 14.35 7.68 4.96
CA THR A 58 13.67 7.31 3.72
C THR A 58 12.29 6.71 3.98
N TYR A 59 11.38 6.98 3.04
CA TYR A 59 10.01 6.46 3.03
C TYR A 59 9.72 5.91 1.65
N THR A 60 9.53 4.60 1.55
CA THR A 60 9.29 3.92 0.27
C THR A 60 7.81 3.67 0.08
N ILE A 61 7.24 4.30 -0.95
CA ILE A 61 5.85 4.12 -1.36
C ILE A 61 5.82 3.12 -2.52
N TYR A 62 5.00 2.09 -2.39
CA TYR A 62 4.91 0.98 -3.34
C TYR A 62 3.50 0.84 -3.89
N ASN A 63 3.38 0.66 -5.21
CA ASN A 63 2.10 0.32 -5.83
C ASN A 63 1.85 -1.19 -5.73
N ASN A 64 1.04 -1.56 -4.74
CA ASN A 64 0.60 -2.94 -4.53
C ASN A 64 -0.63 -3.31 -5.37
N GLY A 65 -1.25 -2.33 -6.03
CA GLY A 65 -2.42 -2.47 -6.88
C GLY A 65 -2.17 -3.25 -8.17
N GLN A 66 -3.14 -3.19 -9.08
CA GLN A 66 -3.09 -3.78 -10.43
C GLN A 66 -3.11 -2.73 -11.53
N ASP A 67 -3.40 -1.47 -11.19
CA ASP A 67 -3.47 -0.35 -12.11
C ASP A 67 -2.32 0.63 -11.85
N VAL A 68 -2.01 1.46 -12.85
CA VAL A 68 -1.07 2.58 -12.67
C VAL A 68 -1.67 3.59 -11.70
N PHE A 69 -0.92 3.91 -10.65
CA PHE A 69 -1.25 4.98 -9.70
C PHE A 69 -0.47 6.24 -10.09
N TYR A 70 -1.10 7.41 -10.10
CA TYR A 70 -0.40 8.66 -10.36
C TYR A 70 -0.13 9.37 -9.03
N LEU A 71 1.15 9.68 -8.77
CA LEU A 71 1.58 10.31 -7.52
C LEU A 71 1.18 11.78 -7.42
N ASP A 72 0.89 12.43 -8.55
CA ASP A 72 0.51 13.84 -8.63
C ASP A 72 -0.58 14.20 -7.60
N GLY A 73 -0.29 15.15 -6.72
CA GLY A 73 -1.25 15.62 -5.71
C GLY A 73 -1.38 14.72 -4.47
N LEU A 74 -0.72 13.56 -4.42
CA LEU A 74 -0.66 12.73 -3.22
C LEU A 74 0.00 13.51 -2.08
N CYS A 75 -0.65 13.56 -0.92
CA CYS A 75 -0.10 14.19 0.27
C CYS A 75 0.64 13.18 1.15
N PHE A 76 1.76 13.61 1.70
CA PHE A 76 2.55 12.91 2.70
C PHE A 76 2.61 13.80 3.95
N ALA A 77 2.37 13.25 5.13
CA ALA A 77 2.27 14.06 6.34
C ALA A 77 2.88 13.37 7.56
N GLN A 78 3.49 14.17 8.41
CA GLN A 78 3.89 13.77 9.76
C GLN A 78 2.83 14.26 10.73
N LEU A 79 2.36 13.39 11.63
CA LEU A 79 1.23 13.70 12.51
C LEU A 79 1.67 14.21 13.87
N HIS A 80 0.77 14.95 14.52
CA HIS A 80 0.88 15.33 15.93
C HIS A 80 0.29 14.23 16.82
N PRO A 81 0.93 13.86 17.95
CA PRO A 81 2.24 14.33 18.41
C PRO A 81 3.40 13.69 17.63
N ASN A 82 4.49 14.44 17.43
CA ASN A 82 5.67 13.97 16.71
C ASN A 82 6.32 12.75 17.38
N ILE A 83 6.41 12.81 18.70
CA ILE A 83 6.94 11.74 19.54
C ILE A 83 5.75 11.15 20.27
N ALA A 84 5.57 9.84 20.17
CA ALA A 84 4.50 9.13 20.85
C ALA A 84 4.52 9.46 22.34
N THR A 85 3.37 9.84 22.87
CA THR A 85 3.23 10.29 24.27
C THR A 85 1.88 9.84 24.82
N THR A 86 1.82 9.66 26.13
CA THR A 86 0.57 9.42 26.86
C THR A 86 -0.22 10.71 27.09
N ASN A 87 0.38 11.88 26.85
CA ASN A 87 -0.32 13.16 26.91
C ASN A 87 -1.21 13.31 25.69
N LEU A 88 -2.51 13.04 25.87
CA LEU A 88 -3.49 13.11 24.79
C LEU A 88 -3.79 14.58 24.43
N PRO A 89 -3.57 14.99 23.17
CA PRO A 89 -4.00 16.30 22.70
C PRO A 89 -5.53 16.43 22.75
N SER A 90 -6.02 17.62 23.08
CA SER A 90 -7.43 17.96 22.95
C SER A 90 -7.67 18.56 21.56
N TRP A 91 -8.67 18.03 20.86
CA TRP A 91 -9.08 18.51 19.54
C TRP A 91 -10.47 19.14 19.60
N PRO A 92 -10.85 19.99 18.63
CA PRO A 92 -12.19 20.55 18.55
C PRO A 92 -13.26 19.43 18.52
N GLU A 93 -14.39 19.63 19.21
CA GLU A 93 -15.45 18.61 19.28
C GLU A 93 -16.17 18.47 17.94
N GLU A 94 -16.32 19.59 17.23
CA GLU A 94 -16.92 19.69 15.90
C GLU A 94 -16.20 18.85 14.83
N ASP A 95 -14.91 18.59 15.01
CA ASP A 95 -14.12 17.78 14.09
C ASP A 95 -14.60 16.32 14.11
N GLY A 96 -15.15 15.86 15.25
CA GLY A 96 -15.56 14.47 15.43
C GLY A 96 -14.36 13.52 15.51
N ARG A 97 -14.47 12.51 16.37
CA ARG A 97 -13.31 11.71 16.81
C ARG A 97 -12.60 10.90 15.71
N GLU A 98 -13.28 10.59 14.61
CA GLU A 98 -12.79 9.66 13.57
C GLU A 98 -12.66 10.28 12.17
N ASN A 99 -12.93 11.59 12.04
CA ASN A 99 -12.99 12.22 10.73
C ASN A 99 -11.63 12.77 10.26
N TYR A 100 -10.72 13.09 11.20
CA TYR A 100 -9.49 13.81 10.91
C TYR A 100 -8.27 13.20 11.58
N VAL A 101 -7.13 13.43 10.94
CA VAL A 101 -5.79 13.29 11.51
C VAL A 101 -5.13 14.66 11.54
N TYR A 102 -4.34 14.93 12.57
CA TYR A 102 -3.76 16.26 12.80
C TYR A 102 -2.29 16.26 12.36
N GLY A 103 -2.01 16.92 11.24
CA GLY A 103 -0.67 17.04 10.67
C GLY A 103 0.18 18.10 11.38
N LEU A 104 1.45 17.79 11.62
CA LEU A 104 2.49 18.78 11.94
C LEU A 104 3.03 19.45 10.69
N VAL A 105 3.36 18.63 9.69
CA VAL A 105 3.87 19.07 8.39
C VAL A 105 3.23 18.20 7.32
N VAL A 106 2.83 18.84 6.22
CA VAL A 106 2.22 18.19 5.05
C VAL A 106 3.00 18.61 3.82
N TRP A 107 3.43 17.61 3.05
CA TRP A 107 4.03 17.76 1.73
C TRP A 107 3.07 17.19 0.69
N GLN A 108 3.20 17.64 -0.54
CA GLN A 108 2.44 17.13 -1.66
C GLN A 108 3.38 16.85 -2.83
N PHE A 109 3.19 15.70 -3.48
CA PHE A 109 3.86 15.41 -4.74
C PHE A 109 3.42 16.40 -5.82
N PRO A 110 4.36 17.02 -6.55
CA PRO A 110 4.00 17.93 -7.64
C PRO A 110 3.37 17.17 -8.80
N GLY A 111 2.83 17.91 -9.77
CA GLY A 111 2.39 17.36 -11.05
C GLY A 111 1.05 17.90 -11.53
N SER A 112 0.67 17.49 -12.75
CA SER A 112 -0.55 17.93 -13.45
C SER A 112 -1.68 16.90 -13.41
N GLY A 113 -1.46 15.78 -12.71
CA GLY A 113 -2.42 14.68 -12.54
C GLY A 113 -2.03 13.39 -13.29
N LYS A 114 -1.08 13.47 -14.22
CA LYS A 114 -0.58 12.31 -14.99
C LYS A 114 0.95 12.29 -15.19
N GLN A 115 1.68 13.14 -14.49
CA GLN A 115 3.11 13.34 -14.74
C GLN A 115 3.99 12.27 -14.08
N TYR A 116 3.57 11.74 -12.93
CA TYR A 116 4.35 10.80 -12.13
C TYR A 116 3.61 9.46 -11.98
N PRO A 117 3.59 8.62 -13.03
CA PRO A 117 3.01 7.29 -12.94
C PRO A 117 3.88 6.36 -12.10
N LEU A 118 3.24 5.58 -11.24
CA LEU A 118 3.80 4.48 -10.47
C LEU A 118 3.07 3.20 -10.89
N LYS A 119 3.72 2.34 -11.67
CA LYS A 119 3.10 1.11 -12.21
C LYS A 119 2.97 0.04 -11.12
N PRO A 120 2.11 -0.98 -11.31
CA PRO A 120 2.04 -2.12 -10.41
C PRO A 120 3.42 -2.76 -10.22
N GLY A 121 3.86 -2.88 -8.96
CA GLY A 121 5.18 -3.41 -8.64
C GLY A 121 6.32 -2.39 -8.61
N GLU A 122 6.08 -1.14 -9.00
CA GLU A 122 7.07 -0.06 -8.87
C GLU A 122 6.99 0.60 -7.48
N ALA A 123 8.13 1.16 -7.06
CA ALA A 123 8.27 1.92 -5.83
C ALA A 123 8.89 3.29 -6.11
N VAL A 124 8.54 4.27 -5.28
CA VAL A 124 9.18 5.58 -5.21
C VAL A 124 9.73 5.78 -3.79
N VAL A 125 10.92 6.36 -3.70
CA VAL A 125 11.56 6.67 -2.42
C VAL A 125 11.50 8.18 -2.20
N VAL A 126 10.95 8.58 -1.05
CA VAL A 126 11.05 9.95 -0.53
C VAL A 126 12.16 9.96 0.51
N ALA A 127 13.21 10.74 0.27
CA ALA A 127 14.33 10.89 1.20
C ALA A 127 14.31 12.28 1.84
N GLN A 128 14.74 12.39 3.09
CA GLN A 128 14.94 13.70 3.73
C GLN A 128 16.00 14.51 2.96
N GLU A 129 17.13 13.89 2.61
CA GLU A 129 18.14 14.44 1.71
C GLU A 129 18.53 13.38 0.67
N ALA A 130 18.17 13.58 -0.60
CA ALA A 130 18.43 12.60 -1.66
C ALA A 130 19.89 12.65 -2.18
N ILE A 131 20.85 12.32 -1.30
CA ILE A 131 22.29 12.31 -1.59
C ILE A 131 22.91 10.93 -1.27
N ASN A 132 24.17 10.72 -1.65
CA ASN A 132 24.90 9.55 -1.18
C ASN A 132 25.38 9.79 0.27
N HIS A 133 24.75 9.12 1.24
CA HIS A 133 25.06 9.27 2.66
C HIS A 133 26.33 8.51 3.09
N THR A 134 26.93 7.68 2.24
CA THR A 134 28.14 6.91 2.56
C THR A 134 29.44 7.70 2.40
N VAL A 135 29.38 8.90 1.80
CA VAL A 135 30.56 9.70 1.41
C VAL A 135 30.88 10.84 2.38
N ASN A 136 30.24 10.88 3.56
CA ASN A 136 30.48 11.87 4.61
C ASN A 136 31.23 11.26 5.79
#